data_AF-A0A6L9J753-F1
#
_entry.id   AF-A0A6L9J753-F1
#
_cell.length_a   1.000
_cell.length_b   1.000
_cell.length_c   1.000
_cell.angle_alpha   90.00
_cell.angle_beta   90.00
_cell.angle_gamma   90.00
#
_symmetry.space_group_name_H-M   'P 1'
#
loop_
_entity.id
_entity.type
_entity.pdbx_description
1 polymer ?
#
loop_
_entity_poly.entity_id
_entity_poly.type
_entity_poly.pdbx_seq_one_letter_code
_entity_poly.pdbx_strand_id
1 'polypeptide(L)'
;MMKHTGTVVRVQRNRDGVVLVLETDMGPRGVQLDKAAWLAMCQDFPDGPKTDIIGWPVEYNPATGDLELTVPGGDGDEDEDKAEADDQSG
;
A
#
# COMPACT_ATOMS: atom_id res chain seq x y z
N MET A 1 -1.28 -3.74 19.33
CA MET A 1 0.07 -3.47 18.77
C MET A 1 -0.03 -2.21 17.94
N MET A 2 0.97 -1.32 17.97
CA MET A 2 0.91 -0.03 17.26
C MET A 2 1.46 -0.20 15.83
N LYS A 3 0.69 0.24 14.83
CA LYS A 3 1.15 0.41 13.44
C LYS A 3 1.89 1.76 13.35
N HIS A 4 2.92 1.81 12.52
CA HIS A 4 3.70 3.02 12.25
C HIS A 4 3.52 3.43 10.80
N THR A 5 3.20 4.71 10.58
CA THR A 5 3.15 5.28 9.24
C THR A 5 4.57 5.50 8.72
N GLY A 6 4.79 5.18 7.46
CA GLY A 6 6.04 5.45 6.77
C GLY A 6 5.84 5.77 5.31
N THR A 7 6.95 5.89 4.60
CA THR A 7 6.97 6.12 3.16
C THR A 7 7.99 5.22 2.51
N VAL A 8 7.65 4.61 1.38
CA VAL A 8 8.61 3.86 0.59
C VAL A 8 9.64 4.82 0.00
N VAL A 9 10.91 4.66 0.35
CA VAL A 9 12.00 5.50 -0.17
C VAL A 9 12.89 4.78 -1.18
N ARG A 10 12.82 3.44 -1.22
CA ARG A 10 13.58 2.65 -2.19
C ARG A 10 12.94 1.27 -2.39
N VAL A 11 13.01 0.78 -3.63
CA VAL A 11 12.64 -0.58 -4.00
C VAL A 11 13.86 -1.30 -4.59
N GLN A 12 14.24 -2.44 -4.01
CA GLN A 12 15.32 -3.28 -4.51
C GLN A 12 14.77 -4.63 -4.96
N ARG A 13 14.84 -4.92 -6.25
CA ARG A 13 14.39 -6.20 -6.80
C ARG A 13 15.57 -7.16 -6.87
N ASN A 14 15.37 -8.39 -6.44
CA ASN A 14 16.35 -9.46 -6.55
C ASN A 14 15.69 -10.72 -7.13
N ARG A 15 16.45 -11.82 -7.24
CA ARG A 15 15.94 -13.08 -7.80
C ARG A 15 14.85 -13.71 -6.93
N ASP A 16 14.91 -13.50 -5.62
CA ASP A 16 14.09 -14.17 -4.62
C ASP A 16 12.84 -13.36 -4.23
N GLY A 17 12.77 -12.09 -4.62
CA GLY A 17 11.67 -11.19 -4.34
C GLY A 17 12.04 -9.70 -4.42
N VAL A 18 11.51 -8.91 -3.49
CA VAL A 18 11.67 -7.45 -3.44
C VAL A 18 11.95 -7.02 -2.01
N VAL A 19 12.90 -6.11 -1.82
CA VAL A 19 13.13 -5.42 -0.56
C VAL A 19 12.64 -3.98 -0.68
N LEU A 20 11.68 -3.61 0.17
CA LEU A 20 11.21 -2.24 0.33
C LEU A 20 11.99 -1.57 1.44
N VAL A 21 12.55 -0.40 1.18
CA VAL A 21 13.12 0.46 2.22
C VAL A 21 12.11 1.56 2.52
N LEU A 22 11.76 1.67 3.79
CA LEU A 22 10.77 2.59 4.32
C LEU A 22 11.47 3.61 5.20
N GLU A 23 11.07 4.87 5.10
CA GLU A 23 11.33 5.87 6.13
C GLU A 23 10.12 5.90 7.06
N THR A 24 10.31 5.62 8.35
CA THR A 24 9.26 5.68 9.38
C THR A 24 9.68 6.60 10.51
N ASP A 25 8.76 6.92 11.41
CA ASP A 25 9.01 7.66 12.66
C ASP A 25 10.09 7.01 13.57
N MET A 26 10.28 5.70 13.46
CA MET A 26 11.32 4.91 14.15
C MET A 26 12.66 4.87 13.39
N GLY A 27 12.76 5.56 12.26
CA GLY A 27 13.89 5.54 11.34
C GLY A 27 13.76 4.49 10.22
N PRO A 28 14.82 4.30 9.41
CA PRO A 28 14.74 3.48 8.21
C PRO A 28 14.55 1.99 8.51
N ARG A 29 13.69 1.34 7.74
CA ARG A 29 13.37 -0.09 7.85
C ARG A 29 13.38 -0.78 6.49
N GLY A 30 13.95 -1.97 6.44
CA GLY A 30 13.93 -2.84 5.25
C GLY A 30 12.91 -3.97 5.45
N VAL A 31 11.97 -4.11 4.53
CA VAL A 31 10.97 -5.18 4.51
C VAL A 31 11.20 -6.04 3.29
N GLN A 32 11.46 -7.33 3.52
CA GLN A 32 11.66 -8.30 2.45
C GLN A 32 10.33 -8.99 2.14
N LEU A 33 9.90 -8.86 0.90
CA LEU A 33 8.76 -9.55 0.33
C LEU A 33 9.29 -10.66 -0.59
N ASP A 34 8.79 -11.87 -0.42
CA ASP A 34 9.02 -12.91 -1.41
C ASP A 34 8.25 -12.59 -2.71
N LYS A 35 8.56 -13.35 -3.76
CA LYS A 35 7.94 -13.15 -5.07
C LYS A 35 6.41 -13.30 -5.04
N ALA A 36 5.86 -14.21 -4.25
CA ALA A 36 4.42 -14.45 -4.18
C ALA A 36 3.72 -13.29 -3.47
N ALA A 37 4.27 -12.84 -2.33
CA ALA A 37 3.79 -11.68 -1.59
C ALA A 37 3.85 -10.39 -2.44
N TRP A 38 4.96 -10.17 -3.16
CA TRP A 38 5.09 -9.04 -4.07
C TRP A 38 4.04 -9.10 -5.20
N LEU A 39 3.80 -10.27 -5.78
CA LEU A 39 2.81 -10.43 -6.84
C LEU A 39 1.37 -10.23 -6.33
N ALA A 40 1.04 -10.74 -5.15
CA ALA A 40 -0.26 -10.53 -4.52
C ALA A 40 -0.52 -9.04 -4.28
N MET A 41 0.47 -8.34 -3.68
CA MET A 41 0.44 -6.90 -3.50
C MET A 41 0.28 -6.15 -4.84
N CYS A 42 0.86 -6.64 -5.93
CA CYS A 42 0.68 -6.03 -7.25
C CYS A 42 -0.73 -6.23 -7.84
N GLN A 43 -1.48 -7.25 -7.41
CA GLN A 43 -2.83 -7.53 -7.92
C GLN A 43 -3.86 -6.57 -7.35
N ASP A 44 -3.66 -6.10 -6.11
CA ASP A 44 -4.54 -5.12 -5.46
C ASP A 44 -4.53 -3.75 -6.16
N PHE A 45 -3.55 -3.53 -7.03
CA PHE A 45 -3.47 -2.34 -7.89
C PHE A 45 -3.54 -2.79 -9.36
N PRO A 46 -4.74 -2.89 -9.97
CA PRO A 46 -4.92 -3.42 -11.34
C PRO A 46 -4.26 -2.56 -12.44
N ASP A 47 -4.08 -1.26 -12.20
CA ASP A 47 -3.25 -0.37 -13.04
C ASP A 47 -1.74 -0.51 -12.74
N GLY A 48 -1.41 -1.30 -11.73
CA GLY A 48 -0.11 -1.83 -11.33
C GLY A 48 0.66 -0.95 -10.35
N PRO A 49 1.42 -1.52 -9.39
CA PRO A 49 2.63 -0.88 -8.86
C PRO A 49 3.80 -1.00 -9.87
N LYS A 50 3.48 -1.12 -11.17
CA LYS A 50 4.48 -1.20 -12.25
C LYS A 50 5.26 0.11 -12.35
N THR A 51 4.64 1.20 -11.92
CA THR A 51 5.23 2.53 -11.76
C THR A 51 5.62 2.74 -10.30
N ASP A 52 6.86 3.19 -10.15
CA ASP A 52 7.55 3.63 -8.94
C ASP A 52 6.66 3.88 -7.70
N ILE A 53 6.57 2.89 -6.80
CA ILE A 53 5.90 3.06 -5.50
C ILE A 53 6.75 3.88 -4.51
N ILE A 54 7.90 4.40 -4.93
CA ILE A 54 8.65 5.36 -4.12
C ILE A 54 7.76 6.58 -3.87
N GLY A 55 7.70 7.02 -2.62
CA GLY A 55 6.83 8.08 -2.16
C GLY A 55 5.46 7.59 -1.68
N TRP A 56 5.12 6.30 -1.85
CA TRP A 56 3.84 5.79 -1.37
C TRP A 56 3.84 5.67 0.15
N PRO A 57 2.74 6.10 0.80
CA PRO A 57 2.57 5.87 2.22
C PRO A 57 2.38 4.38 2.53
N VAL A 58 2.87 3.98 3.69
CA VAL A 58 2.75 2.60 4.21
C VAL A 58 2.34 2.61 5.66
N GLU A 59 1.63 1.57 6.06
CA GLU A 59 1.53 1.18 7.46
C GLU A 59 2.41 -0.04 7.72
N TYR A 60 3.26 0.05 8.75
CA TYR A 60 4.19 -1.00 9.12
C TYR A 60 4.00 -1.42 10.58
N ASN A 61 3.88 -2.71 10.83
CA ASN A 61 3.86 -3.27 12.18
C ASN A 61 5.21 -3.95 12.50
N PRO A 62 6.08 -3.33 13.31
CA PRO A 62 7.41 -3.87 13.60
C PRO A 62 7.40 -5.18 14.38
N ALA A 63 6.31 -5.49 15.07
CA ALA A 63 6.24 -6.67 15.92
C ALA A 63 5.79 -7.93 15.16
N THR A 64 5.07 -7.76 14.04
CA THR A 64 4.68 -8.87 13.16
C THR A 64 5.44 -8.87 11.85
N GLY A 65 6.09 -7.75 11.48
CA GLY A 65 6.70 -7.56 10.16
C GLY A 65 5.69 -7.28 9.06
N ASP A 66 4.44 -7.00 9.42
CA ASP A 66 3.34 -6.77 8.49
C ASP A 66 3.44 -5.40 7.83
N LEU A 67 3.08 -5.33 6.54
CA LEU A 67 3.18 -4.13 5.73
C LEU A 67 1.97 -3.97 4.82
N GLU A 68 1.38 -2.79 4.87
CA GLU A 68 0.22 -2.41 4.06
C GLU A 68 0.58 -1.14 3.27
N LEU A 69 0.42 -1.17 1.95
CA LEU A 69 0.57 0.03 1.11
C LEU A 69 -0.74 0.79 1.13
N THR A 70 -0.68 2.09 1.42
CA THR A 70 -1.84 2.98 1.30
C THR A 70 -1.72 3.78 -0.01
N VAL A 71 -2.82 3.87 -0.77
CA VAL A 71 -2.80 4.58 -2.06
C VAL A 71 -2.61 6.08 -1.81
N PRO A 72 -1.61 6.73 -2.40
CA PRO A 72 -1.44 8.18 -2.25
C PRO A 72 -2.65 8.91 -2.86
N GLY A 73 -3.38 9.68 -2.03
CA GLY A 73 -4.59 10.40 -2.42
C GLY A 73 -5.90 9.65 -2.18
N GLY A 74 -5.84 8.44 -1.59
CA GLY A 74 -6.99 7.79 -0.98
C GLY A 74 -6.97 8.03 0.53
N ASP A 75 -7.40 9.21 0.97
CA ASP A 75 -8.08 9.28 2.27
C ASP A 75 -9.21 8.25 2.18
N GLY A 76 -9.16 7.25 3.05
CA GLY A 76 -10.20 6.24 3.08
C GLY A 76 -11.50 6.90 3.48
N ASP A 77 -12.42 7.08 2.53
CA ASP A 77 -13.84 7.33 2.79
C ASP A 77 -14.66 6.93 1.55
N GLU A 78 -15.51 5.93 1.79
CA GLU A 78 -16.92 5.93 1.38
C GLU A 78 -17.24 6.00 -0.13
N ASP A 79 -17.27 4.82 -0.78
CA ASP A 79 -18.34 4.52 -1.75
C ASP A 79 -19.68 4.31 -1.00
N GLU A 80 -20.08 5.31 -0.21
CA GLU A 80 -21.44 5.51 0.30
C GLU A 80 -21.84 6.94 -0.04
N ASP A 81 -22.01 7.25 -1.33
CA ASP A 81 -23.19 8.04 -1.75
C ASP A 81 -23.32 8.23 -3.27
N LYS A 82 -24.59 8.26 -3.68
CA LYS A 82 -25.21 8.58 -4.99
C LYS A 82 -25.33 7.44 -6.02
N ALA A 83 -26.53 7.01 -6.43
CA ALA A 83 -27.85 7.62 -6.25
C ALA A 83 -28.97 6.58 -6.42
N GLU A 84 -29.78 6.40 -5.38
CA GLU A 84 -31.19 6.07 -5.60
C GLU A 84 -31.87 7.32 -6.17
N ALA A 85 -32.03 7.36 -7.48
CA ALA A 85 -33.00 8.23 -8.13
C ALA A 85 -34.27 7.40 -8.35
N ASP A 86 -35.05 7.24 -7.28
CA ASP A 86 -36.49 6.99 -7.42
C ASP A 86 -37.15 8.36 -7.49
N ASP A 87 -37.55 8.80 -8.68
CA ASP A 87 -38.65 9.75 -8.81
C ASP A 87 -39.38 9.52 -10.13
N GLN A 88 -40.61 9.04 -9.96
CA GLN A 88 -41.63 8.86 -10.99
C GLN A 88 -41.86 10.13 -11.79
N SER A 89 -42.04 10.01 -13.11
CA SER A 89 -42.76 11.02 -13.89
C SER A 89 -43.32 10.43 -15.19
N GLY A 90 -44.65 10.35 -15.27
CA GLY A 90 -45.42 10.42 -16.53
C GLY A 90 -46.13 9.15 -16.96
#